data_AF-A0A4Z0GHJ6-F1
#
_entry.id   AF-A0A4Z0GHJ6-F1
#
_cell.length_a   1.000
_cell.length_b   1.000
_cell.length_c   1.000
_cell.angle_alpha   90.00
_cell.angle_beta   90.00
_cell.angle_gamma   90.00
#
_symmetry.space_group_name_H-M   'P 1'
#
loop_
_entity.id
_entity.type
_entity.pdbx_description
1 polymer ?
#
loop_
_entity_poly.entity_id
_entity_poly.type
_entity_poly.pdbx_seq_one_letter_code
_entity_poly.pdbx_strand_id
1 'polypeptide(L)' 'MSETTHDSAVAMSAPPSPDASPDEGLTPAQLAAKYGLTVSGARVGLKDYVGQLWGRRHFILA' A
#
# COMPACT_ATOMS: atom_id res chain seq x y z
N MET A 1 28.51 23.97 -2.44
CA MET A 1 27.17 23.35 -2.62
C MET A 1 27.43 21.85 -2.79
N SER A 2 27.21 21.05 -1.75
CA SER A 2 27.57 19.63 -1.74
C SER A 2 26.47 18.82 -2.41
N GLU A 3 26.79 18.18 -3.54
CA GLU A 3 25.93 17.23 -4.22
C GLU A 3 26.05 15.88 -3.50
N THR A 4 25.04 15.50 -2.75
CA THR A 4 24.99 14.18 -2.10
C THR A 4 24.51 13.16 -3.13
N THR A 5 25.47 12.48 -3.78
CA THR A 5 25.20 11.23 -4.52
C THR A 5 24.60 10.23 -3.54
N HIS A 6 23.30 9.99 -3.64
CA HIS A 6 22.67 8.87 -2.97
C HIS A 6 23.00 7.61 -3.77
N ASP A 7 24.11 6.97 -3.40
CA ASP A 7 24.42 5.59 -3.76
C ASP A 7 23.44 4.69 -2.99
N SER A 8 22.20 4.61 -3.50
CA SER A 8 21.23 3.63 -3.07
C SER A 8 21.61 2.30 -3.71
N ALA A 9 22.62 1.66 -3.13
CA ALA A 9 22.97 0.28 -3.42
C ALA A 9 21.78 -0.61 -3.03
N VAL A 10 20.90 -0.86 -4.00
CA VAL A 10 19.89 -1.92 -3.93
C VAL A 10 20.64 -3.22 -3.67
N ALA A 11 20.42 -3.81 -2.51
CA ALA A 11 20.94 -5.12 -2.16
C ALA A 11 20.55 -6.12 -3.27
N MET A 12 21.56 -6.67 -3.95
CA MET A 12 21.39 -7.78 -4.87
C MET A 12 20.75 -8.93 -4.09
N SER A 13 19.55 -9.36 -4.48
CA SER A 13 18.93 -10.55 -3.91
C SER A 13 19.91 -11.73 -4.01
N ALA A 14 20.19 -12.32 -2.84
CA ALA A 14 20.91 -13.57 -2.72
C ALA A 14 20.24 -14.67 -3.57
N PRO A 15 20.99 -15.68 -4.04
CA PRO A 15 20.41 -16.78 -4.81
C PRO A 15 19.27 -17.46 -4.02
N PRO A 16 18.14 -17.80 -4.67
CA PRO A 16 17.00 -18.39 -3.97
C PRO A 16 17.43 -19.72 -3.35
N SER A 17 17.30 -19.80 -2.03
CA SER A 17 17.50 -21.03 -1.28
C SER A 17 16.35 -22.00 -1.59
N PRO A 18 16.56 -23.32 -1.48
CA PRO A 18 15.53 -24.33 -1.77
C PRO A 18 14.29 -24.28 -0.84
N ASP A 19 14.35 -23.46 0.21
CA ASP A 19 13.24 -23.12 1.11
C ASP A 19 12.61 -21.76 0.73
N ALA A 20 12.45 -21.50 -0.58
CA ALA A 20 11.80 -20.29 -1.07
C ALA A 20 10.45 -20.13 -0.35
N SER A 21 10.25 -18.95 0.23
CA SER A 21 9.07 -18.70 1.04
C SER A 21 7.82 -18.98 0.20
N PRO A 22 6.71 -19.49 0.76
CA PRO A 22 5.50 -19.81 -0.01
C PRO A 22 4.84 -18.59 -0.67
N ASP A 23 5.42 -17.41 -0.49
CA ASP A 23 5.04 -16.11 -1.03
C ASP A 23 6.01 -15.60 -2.11
N GLU A 24 7.10 -16.32 -2.36
CA GLU A 24 8.15 -15.95 -3.31
C GLU A 24 7.68 -16.27 -4.74
N GLY A 25 7.36 -15.21 -5.49
CA GLY A 25 6.73 -15.31 -6.82
C GLY A 25 5.26 -14.89 -6.85
N LEU A 26 4.64 -14.59 -5.71
CA LEU A 26 3.32 -13.96 -5.71
C LEU A 26 3.45 -12.49 -6.12
N THR A 27 2.57 -12.07 -7.02
CA THR A 27 2.43 -10.64 -7.30
C THR A 27 1.91 -9.93 -6.03
N PRO A 28 2.21 -8.63 -5.84
CA PRO A 28 1.71 -7.89 -4.68
C PRO A 28 0.18 -7.99 -4.50
N ALA A 29 -0.58 -8.11 -5.60
CA ALA A 29 -2.03 -8.31 -5.57
C ALA A 29 -2.44 -9.69 -5.03
N GLN A 30 -1.70 -10.75 -5.36
CA GLN A 30 -1.95 -12.10 -4.86
C GLN A 30 -1.58 -12.24 -3.38
N LEU A 31 -0.48 -11.60 -2.97
CA LEU A 31 -0.10 -11.52 -1.55
C LEU A 31 -1.17 -10.77 -0.75
N ALA A 32 -1.64 -9.65 -1.29
CA ALA A 32 -2.71 -8.88 -0.67
C ALA A 32 -4.01 -9.68 -0.55
N ALA A 33 -4.38 -10.44 -1.58
CA ALA A 33 -5.54 -11.33 -1.52
C ALA A 33 -5.37 -12.46 -0.49
N LYS A 34 -4.19 -13.09 -0.42
CA LYS A 34 -3.87 -14.18 0.53
C LYS A 34 -3.98 -13.73 1.99
N TYR A 35 -3.50 -12.52 2.28
CA TYR A 35 -3.44 -11.97 3.63
C TYR A 35 -4.57 -10.97 3.95
N GLY A 36 -5.53 -10.80 3.04
CA GLY A 36 -6.61 -9.82 3.20
C GLY A 36 -6.11 -8.37 3.32
N LEU A 37 -4.93 -8.07 2.78
CA LEU A 37 -4.35 -6.74 2.83
C LEU A 37 -5.05 -5.85 1.79
N THR A 38 -5.43 -4.66 2.22
CA THR A 38 -5.96 -3.62 1.33
C THR A 38 -4.89 -2.56 1.12
N VAL A 39 -4.87 -1.93 -0.07
CA VAL A 39 -3.98 -0.79 -0.34
C VAL A 39 -4.28 0.32 0.66
N SER A 40 -3.28 0.69 1.46
CA SER A 40 -3.38 1.84 2.37
C SER A 40 -3.61 3.10 1.54
N GLY A 41 -4.80 3.70 1.68
CA GLY A 41 -5.20 4.88 0.91
C GLY A 41 -6.05 4.59 -0.34
N ALA A 42 -6.71 3.43 -0.42
CA ALA A 42 -7.75 3.20 -1.42
C ALA A 42 -8.71 4.41 -1.48
N ARG A 43 -8.74 5.10 -2.63
CA ARG A 43 -9.52 6.33 -2.75
C ARG A 43 -10.99 6.01 -2.59
N VAL A 44 -11.59 6.58 -1.55
CA VAL A 44 -13.04 6.60 -1.33
C VAL A 44 -13.70 7.17 -2.58
N GLY A 45 -14.72 6.50 -3.11
CA GLY A 45 -15.44 6.98 -4.29
C GLY A 45 -16.11 8.33 -4.01
N LEU A 46 -16.33 9.14 -5.05
CA LEU A 46 -16.94 10.47 -4.89
C LEU A 46 -18.29 10.40 -4.16
N LYS A 47 -19.09 9.37 -4.43
CA LYS A 47 -20.39 9.13 -3.76
C LYS A 47 -20.22 8.88 -2.27
N ASP A 48 -19.27 8.03 -1.89
CA ASP A 48 -18.96 7.71 -0.50
C ASP A 48 -18.42 8.94 0.24
N TYR A 49 -17.60 9.75 -0.43
CA TYR A 49 -17.10 11.02 0.10
C TYR A 49 -18.22 12.03 0.33
N VAL A 50 -19.15 12.17 -0.61
CA VAL A 50 -20.35 13.01 -0.44
C VAL A 50 -21.21 12.50 0.72
N GLY A 51 -21.39 11.18 0.85
CA GLY A 51 -22.10 10.57 1.98
C GLY A 51 -21.45 10.91 3.34
N GLN A 52 -20.12 10.78 3.45
CA GLN A 52 -19.38 11.17 4.64
C GLN A 52 -19.49 12.67 4.93
N LEU A 53 -19.48 13.51 3.89
CA LEU A 53 -19.63 14.96 4.04
C LEU A 53 -21.02 15.33 4.56
N TRP A 54 -22.08 14.68 4.08
CA TRP A 54 -23.43 14.87 4.61
C TRP A 54 -23.54 14.35 6.05
N GLY A 55 -23.02 13.17 6.36
CA GLY A 55 -22.97 12.65 7.74
C GLY A 55 -22.25 13.60 8.70
N ARG A 56 -21.15 14.22 8.25
CA ARG A 56 -20.40 15.23 9.00
C ARG A 56 -21.09 16.60 9.02
N ARG A 57 -21.88 16.95 8.01
CA ARG A 57 -22.65 18.21 7.99
C ARG A 57 -23.79 18.20 9.00
N HIS A 58 -24.39 17.04 9.28
CA HIS A 58 -25.34 16.89 10.39
C HIS A 58 -24.69 17.17 11.75
N PHE A 59 -23.37 17.02 11.88
CA PHE A 59 -22.62 17.37 13.10
C PHE A 59 -22.40 18.88 13.26
N ILE A 60 -22.40 19.67 12.17
CA ILE A 60 -22.20 21.14 12.24
C ILE A 60 -23.53 21.89 12.52
N LEU A 61 -24.67 21.21 12.37
CA LEU A 61 -26.01 21.79 12.61
C LEU A 61 -26.62 21.43 13.98
N ALA A 62 -25.87 20.77 14.87
CA ALA A 62 -26.27 20.49 16.25
C ALA A 62 -25.59 21.44 17.23
#